data_AF-G8JXC8-F1
#
_entry.id   AF-G8JXC8-F1
#
_cell.length_a   1.000
_cell.length_b   1.000
_cell.length_c   1.000
_cell.angle_alpha   90.00
_cell.angle_beta   90.00
_cell.angle_gamma   90.00
#
_symmetry.space_group_name_H-M   'P 1'
#
loop_
_entity.id
_entity.type
_entity.pdbx_description
1 polymer ?
#
loop_
_entity_poly.entity_id
_entity_poly.type
_entity_poly.pdbx_seq_one_letter_code
_entity_poly.pdbx_strand_id
1 'polypeptide(L)'
;MQESQENWNEEEFGDLRSSKSSSLSDTTEIAEDASEAVRNWKERRRLEIEERDRSDAEIKERLQEEAVKHIDDFYEIYNKKKEQQLEQSKKDAEAFLKEREEFFNQDNTVWDRVMQLINVDDADVVGDRDRSKFKDILLRLQGNQDAPGVISKEA
;
A
#
# COMPACT_ATOMS: atom_id res chain seq x y z
N MET A 1 1.50 -23.10 74.89
CA MET A 1 1.03 -22.08 73.93
C MET A 1 0.41 -20.98 74.77
N GLN A 2 1.13 -19.88 74.95
CA GLN A 2 0.69 -18.70 75.68
C GLN A 2 0.38 -17.65 74.61
N GLU A 3 -0.91 -17.34 74.44
CA GLU A 3 -1.37 -16.24 73.60
C GLU A 3 -1.18 -14.94 74.37
N SER A 4 -0.24 -14.12 73.92
CA SER A 4 -0.11 -12.73 74.36
C SER A 4 -1.20 -11.91 73.69
N GLN A 5 -2.15 -11.41 74.47
CA GLN A 5 -3.04 -10.33 74.04
C GLN A 5 -2.29 -9.01 74.21
N GLU A 6 -1.98 -8.34 73.09
CA GLU A 6 -1.44 -6.98 73.07
C GLU A 6 -2.58 -5.99 73.33
N ASN A 7 -2.52 -5.33 74.49
CA ASN A 7 -3.40 -4.25 74.89
C ASN A 7 -2.91 -2.95 74.23
N TRP A 8 -3.62 -2.49 73.20
CA TRP A 8 -3.34 -1.22 72.53
C TRP A 8 -3.80 -0.05 73.40
N ASN A 9 -2.86 0.74 73.91
CA ASN A 9 -3.17 1.96 74.67
C ASN A 9 -3.69 3.05 73.72
N GLU A 10 -4.95 3.44 73.92
CA GLU A 10 -5.68 4.49 73.19
C GLU A 10 -5.23 5.93 73.52
N GLU A 11 -4.07 6.12 74.15
CA GLU A 11 -3.56 7.43 74.58
C GLU A 11 -2.57 8.08 73.60
N GLU A 12 -2.09 7.38 72.56
CA GLU A 12 -1.07 7.91 71.62
C GLU A 12 -1.66 8.81 70.50
N PHE A 13 -2.99 8.81 70.29
CA PHE A 13 -3.63 9.63 69.25
C PHE A 13 -4.10 11.02 69.73
N GLY A 14 -3.91 11.36 71.01
CA GLY A 14 -4.47 12.57 71.63
C GLY A 14 -3.67 13.86 71.44
N ASP A 15 -2.36 13.78 71.14
CA ASP A 15 -1.46 14.93 71.29
C ASP A 15 -1.31 15.82 70.02
N LEU A 16 -1.97 15.45 68.92
CA LEU A 16 -1.93 16.20 67.66
C LEU A 16 -2.87 17.42 67.60
N ARG A 17 -3.74 17.62 68.61
CA ARG A 17 -4.76 18.69 68.60
C ARG A 17 -4.45 19.88 69.52
N SER A 18 -3.51 19.74 70.45
CA SER A 18 -3.21 20.79 71.44
C SER A 18 -2.40 21.97 70.86
N SER A 19 -1.67 21.76 69.77
CA SER A 19 -0.87 22.79 69.09
C SER A 19 -1.66 23.72 68.17
N LYS A 20 -2.99 23.55 68.04
CA LYS A 20 -3.83 24.30 67.09
C LYS A 20 -4.25 25.71 67.56
N SER A 21 -3.84 26.15 68.76
CA SER A 21 -4.28 27.44 69.31
C SER A 21 -3.36 28.63 68.99
N SER A 22 -2.15 28.43 68.46
CA SER A 22 -1.26 29.54 68.05
C SER A 22 -1.14 29.74 66.53
N SER A 23 -1.88 28.98 65.70
CA SER A 23 -1.73 28.99 64.23
C SER A 23 -2.93 29.57 63.47
N LEU A 24 -3.83 30.31 64.13
CA LEU A 24 -5.07 30.80 63.50
C LEU A 24 -4.86 32.03 62.59
N SER A 25 -3.79 32.80 62.80
CA SER A 25 -3.39 33.88 61.88
C SER A 25 -2.68 33.36 60.63
N ASP A 26 -1.80 32.36 60.78
CA ASP A 26 -1.01 31.76 59.69
C ASP A 26 -1.87 30.91 58.73
N THR A 27 -2.94 30.29 59.24
CA THR A 27 -3.86 29.48 58.41
C THR A 27 -4.68 30.31 57.43
N THR A 28 -4.90 31.60 57.69
CA THR A 28 -5.72 32.48 56.83
C THR A 28 -4.91 32.94 55.62
N GLU A 29 -3.65 33.36 55.82
CA GLU A 29 -2.74 33.71 54.72
C GLU A 29 -2.39 32.49 53.84
N ILE A 30 -2.18 31.31 54.45
CA ILE A 30 -1.96 30.06 53.70
C ILE A 30 -3.20 29.63 52.90
N ALA A 31 -4.41 29.87 53.41
CA ALA A 31 -5.65 29.56 52.69
C ALA A 31 -5.90 30.53 51.52
N GLU A 32 -5.54 31.80 51.67
CA GLU A 32 -5.61 32.80 50.60
C GLU A 32 -4.56 32.52 49.50
N ASP A 33 -3.31 32.25 49.89
CA ASP A 33 -2.23 31.89 48.95
C ASP A 33 -2.49 30.55 48.23
N ALA A 34 -3.03 29.55 48.94
CA ALA A 34 -3.49 28.31 48.32
C ALA A 34 -4.63 28.54 47.31
N SER A 35 -5.51 29.50 47.56
CA SER A 35 -6.58 29.89 46.63
C SER A 35 -6.00 30.56 45.37
N GLU A 36 -5.01 31.45 45.53
CA GLU A 36 -4.32 32.11 44.41
C GLU A 36 -3.50 31.11 43.58
N ALA A 37 -2.75 30.21 44.21
CA ALA A 37 -2.02 29.13 43.54
C ALA A 37 -2.96 28.22 42.73
N VAL A 38 -4.11 27.87 43.28
CA VAL A 38 -5.13 27.06 42.59
C VAL A 38 -5.78 27.83 41.43
N ARG A 39 -6.02 29.14 41.57
CA ARG A 39 -6.55 29.99 40.48
C ARG A 39 -5.54 30.10 39.34
N ASN A 40 -4.28 30.39 39.64
CA ASN A 40 -3.20 30.45 38.66
C ASN A 40 -3.00 29.10 37.95
N TRP A 41 -3.09 27.98 38.69
CA TRP A 41 -3.04 26.65 38.10
C TRP A 41 -4.21 26.37 37.15
N LYS A 42 -5.44 26.71 37.54
CA LYS A 42 -6.63 26.57 36.67
C LYS A 42 -6.50 27.39 35.40
N GLU A 43 -6.01 28.63 35.49
CA GLU A 43 -5.80 29.50 34.33
C GLU A 43 -4.74 28.94 33.39
N ARG A 44 -3.58 28.51 33.91
CA ARG A 44 -2.53 27.85 33.12
C ARG A 44 -3.03 26.57 32.46
N ARG A 45 -3.77 25.74 33.19
CA ARG A 45 -4.33 24.49 32.66
C ARG A 45 -5.38 24.75 31.59
N ARG A 46 -6.21 25.79 31.76
CA ARG A 46 -7.19 26.21 30.75
C ARG A 46 -6.51 26.63 29.46
N LEU A 47 -5.43 27.41 29.54
CA LEU A 47 -4.65 27.84 28.38
C LEU A 47 -3.99 26.64 27.66
N GLU A 48 -3.40 25.71 28.42
CA GLU A 48 -2.80 24.50 27.85
C GLU A 48 -3.84 23.60 27.16
N ILE A 49 -5.03 23.45 27.74
CA ILE A 49 -6.13 22.70 27.13
C ILE A 49 -6.60 23.40 25.85
N GLU A 50 -6.76 24.74 25.86
CA GLU A 50 -7.19 25.51 24.69
C GLU A 50 -6.18 25.42 23.54
N GLU A 51 -4.88 25.47 23.85
CA GLU A 51 -3.80 25.30 22.85
C GLU A 51 -3.83 23.88 22.26
N ARG A 52 -3.99 22.86 23.11
CA ARG A 52 -4.08 21.46 22.67
C ARG A 52 -5.32 21.23 21.81
N ASP A 53 -6.48 21.73 22.22
CA ASP A 53 -7.74 21.59 21.49
C ASP A 53 -7.68 22.31 20.12
N ARG A 54 -6.97 23.44 20.04
CA ARG A 54 -6.69 24.11 18.76
C ARG A 54 -5.83 23.25 17.86
N SER A 55 -4.74 22.70 18.39
CA SER A 55 -3.84 21.83 17.62
C SER A 55 -4.53 20.55 17.13
N ASP A 56 -5.38 19.94 17.97
CA ASP A 56 -6.19 18.77 17.61
C ASP A 56 -7.20 19.12 16.50
N ALA A 57 -7.81 20.30 16.55
CA ALA A 57 -8.73 20.78 15.51
C ALA A 57 -8.01 20.98 14.17
N GLU A 58 -6.83 21.62 14.18
CA GLU A 58 -6.01 21.84 12.98
C GLU A 58 -5.55 20.51 12.36
N ILE A 59 -5.12 19.55 13.19
CA ILE A 59 -4.73 18.22 12.72
C ILE A 59 -5.91 17.49 12.08
N LYS A 60 -7.10 17.60 12.68
CA LYS A 60 -8.32 16.98 12.15
C LYS A 60 -8.72 17.57 10.80
N GLU A 61 -8.68 18.89 10.67
CA GLU A 61 -8.96 19.59 9.41
C GLU A 61 -7.95 19.17 8.33
N ARG A 62 -6.65 19.21 8.65
CA ARG A 62 -5.60 18.77 7.72
C ARG A 62 -5.78 17.31 7.29
N LEU A 63 -6.14 16.42 8.21
CA LEU A 63 -6.39 15.01 7.89
C LEU A 63 -7.60 14.85 6.97
N GLN A 64 -8.65 15.64 7.18
CA GLN A 64 -9.82 15.64 6.31
C GLN A 64 -9.48 16.14 4.90
N GLU A 65 -8.72 17.23 4.80
CA GLU A 65 -8.24 17.74 3.50
C GLU A 65 -7.34 16.72 2.79
N GLU A 66 -6.44 16.08 3.52
CA GLU A 66 -5.56 15.04 2.98
C GLU A 66 -6.38 13.86 2.46
N ALA A 67 -7.38 13.40 3.24
CA ALA A 67 -8.26 12.32 2.82
C ALA A 67 -9.03 12.66 1.54
N VAL A 68 -9.52 13.90 1.39
CA VAL A 68 -10.18 14.35 0.16
C VAL A 68 -9.21 14.36 -1.02
N LYS A 69 -7.99 14.88 -0.83
CA LYS A 69 -6.94 14.86 -1.88
C LYS A 69 -6.59 13.43 -2.30
N HIS A 70 -6.45 12.50 -1.36
CA HIS A 70 -6.20 11.09 -1.68
C HIS A 70 -7.32 10.46 -2.51
N ILE A 71 -8.57 10.86 -2.28
CA ILE A 71 -9.71 10.40 -3.09
C ILE A 71 -9.58 10.93 -4.52
N ASP A 72 -9.31 12.22 -4.68
CA ASP A 72 -9.13 12.85 -6.00
C ASP A 72 -7.94 12.23 -6.75
N ASP A 73 -6.78 12.11 -6.09
CA ASP A 73 -5.57 11.49 -6.62
C ASP A 73 -5.82 10.04 -7.05
N PHE A 74 -6.59 9.27 -6.28
CA PHE A 74 -6.94 7.89 -6.63
C PHE A 74 -7.67 7.82 -7.98
N TYR A 75 -8.66 8.69 -8.19
CA TYR A 75 -9.42 8.69 -9.44
C TYR A 75 -8.60 9.22 -10.61
N GLU A 76 -7.75 10.24 -10.41
CA GLU A 76 -6.84 10.71 -11.44
C GLU A 76 -5.85 9.61 -11.87
N ILE A 77 -5.20 8.96 -10.90
CA ILE A 77 -4.25 7.88 -11.16
C ILE A 77 -4.95 6.69 -11.83
N TYR A 78 -6.14 6.31 -11.35
CA TYR A 78 -6.90 5.20 -11.93
C TYR A 78 -7.30 5.49 -13.38
N ASN A 79 -7.87 6.66 -13.66
CA ASN A 79 -8.29 7.04 -14.99
C ASN A 79 -7.11 7.11 -15.96
N LYS A 80 -5.99 7.72 -15.52
CA LYS A 80 -4.75 7.76 -16.30
C LYS A 80 -4.22 6.37 -16.59
N LYS A 81 -4.18 5.48 -15.59
CA LYS A 81 -3.72 4.09 -15.78
C LYS A 81 -4.63 3.32 -16.72
N LYS A 82 -5.94 3.49 -16.60
CA LYS A 82 -6.94 2.86 -17.48
C LYS A 82 -6.76 3.33 -18.92
N GLU A 83 -6.59 4.63 -19.14
CA GLU A 83 -6.36 5.21 -20.46
C GLU A 83 -5.05 4.68 -21.06
N GLN A 84 -3.96 4.67 -20.29
CA GLN A 84 -2.68 4.11 -20.71
C GLN A 84 -2.79 2.62 -21.09
N GLN A 85 -3.50 1.82 -20.30
CA GLN A 85 -3.71 0.40 -20.61
C GLN A 85 -4.54 0.20 -21.88
N LEU A 86 -5.57 1.03 -22.09
CA LEU A 86 -6.39 0.99 -23.30
C LEU A 86 -5.58 1.39 -24.52
N GLU A 87 -4.80 2.46 -24.42
CA GLU A 87 -3.93 2.94 -25.51
C GLU A 87 -2.83 1.92 -25.84
N GLN A 88 -2.20 1.33 -24.82
CA GLN A 88 -1.23 0.25 -25.00
C GLN A 88 -1.87 -0.96 -25.70
N SER A 89 -3.05 -1.39 -25.25
CA SER A 89 -3.76 -2.53 -25.87
C SER A 89 -4.14 -2.24 -27.32
N LYS A 90 -4.55 -1.01 -27.64
CA LYS A 90 -4.83 -0.58 -29.02
C LYS A 90 -3.57 -0.61 -29.86
N LYS A 91 -2.47 -0.04 -29.36
CA LYS A 91 -1.18 -0.03 -30.04
C LYS A 91 -0.65 -1.45 -30.28
N ASP A 92 -0.79 -2.35 -29.31
CA ASP A 92 -0.38 -3.75 -29.44
C ASP A 92 -1.25 -4.50 -30.46
N ALA A 93 -2.56 -4.22 -30.49
CA ALA A 93 -3.46 -4.77 -31.50
C ALA A 93 -3.11 -4.27 -32.91
N GLU A 94 -2.82 -2.98 -33.08
CA GLU A 94 -2.39 -2.40 -34.35
C GLU A 94 -1.03 -2.97 -34.80
N ALA A 95 -0.08 -3.08 -33.88
CA ALA A 95 1.23 -3.67 -34.13
C ALA A 95 1.10 -5.15 -34.55
N PHE A 96 0.26 -5.92 -33.86
CA PHE A 96 -0.02 -7.31 -34.22
C PHE A 96 -0.68 -7.45 -35.59
N LEU A 97 -1.66 -6.58 -35.91
CA LEU A 97 -2.28 -6.58 -37.23
C LEU A 97 -1.27 -6.27 -38.33
N LYS A 98 -0.40 -5.29 -38.10
CA LYS A 98 0.67 -4.92 -39.03
C LYS A 98 1.69 -6.05 -39.19
N GLU A 99 2.17 -6.65 -38.11
CA GLU A 99 3.07 -7.79 -38.14
C GLU A 99 2.44 -8.97 -38.90
N ARG A 100 1.15 -9.24 -38.67
CA ARG A 100 0.40 -10.27 -39.38
C ARG A 100 0.31 -9.97 -40.87
N GLU A 101 0.00 -8.73 -41.26
CA GLU A 101 -0.04 -8.33 -42.67
C GLU A 101 1.34 -8.42 -43.33
N GLU A 102 2.39 -7.92 -42.68
CA GLU A 102 3.77 -8.06 -43.13
C GLU A 102 4.15 -9.53 -43.30
N PHE A 103 3.82 -10.38 -42.33
CA PHE A 103 4.04 -11.82 -42.38
C PHE A 103 3.35 -12.49 -43.58
N PHE A 104 2.13 -12.08 -43.93
CA PHE A 104 1.43 -12.62 -45.10
C PHE A 104 1.96 -12.07 -46.44
N ASN A 105 2.46 -10.83 -46.44
CA ASN A 105 2.98 -10.15 -47.62
C ASN A 105 4.45 -10.49 -47.93
N GLN A 106 5.16 -11.18 -47.04
CA GLN A 106 6.52 -11.66 -47.32
C GLN A 106 6.54 -12.57 -48.57
N ASP A 107 7.49 -12.31 -49.49
CA ASP A 107 7.76 -13.11 -50.70
C ASP A 107 8.45 -14.46 -50.38
N ASN A 108 8.00 -15.13 -49.32
CA ASN A 108 8.53 -16.40 -48.84
C ASN A 108 7.57 -17.55 -49.16
N THR A 109 8.09 -18.79 -49.23
CA THR A 109 7.24 -19.97 -49.43
C THR A 109 6.35 -20.21 -48.20
N VAL A 110 5.24 -20.92 -48.38
CA VAL A 110 4.33 -21.26 -47.26
C VAL A 110 5.07 -22.04 -46.16
N TRP A 111 6.05 -22.86 -46.54
CA TRP A 111 6.86 -23.64 -45.59
C TRP A 111 7.87 -22.80 -44.81
N ASP A 112 8.45 -21.75 -45.43
CA ASP A 112 9.29 -20.78 -44.70
C ASP A 112 8.49 -20.04 -43.62
N ARG A 113 7.24 -19.67 -43.93
CA ARG A 113 6.32 -19.04 -42.97
C ARG A 113 5.97 -19.97 -41.81
N VAL A 114 5.70 -21.24 -42.11
CA VAL A 114 5.42 -22.27 -41.09
C VAL A 114 6.63 -22.46 -40.17
N MET A 115 7.84 -22.47 -40.72
CA MET A 115 9.06 -22.62 -39.92
C MET A 115 9.30 -21.42 -38.98
N GLN A 116 8.96 -20.19 -39.41
CA GLN A 116 9.04 -19.01 -38.55
C GLN A 116 8.03 -19.04 -37.38
N LEU A 117 6.88 -19.71 -37.54
CA LEU A 117 5.86 -19.83 -36.49
C LEU A 117 6.17 -20.95 -35.48
N ILE A 118 7.00 -21.92 -35.85
CA ILE A 118 7.33 -23.07 -35.01
C ILE A 118 8.57 -22.72 -34.17
N ASN A 119 8.50 -22.97 -32.86
CA ASN A 119 9.70 -22.93 -32.02
C ASN A 119 10.57 -24.17 -32.30
N VAL A 120 11.62 -23.99 -33.10
CA VAL A 120 12.48 -25.06 -33.63
C VAL A 120 13.32 -25.72 -32.54
N ASP A 121 13.59 -25.00 -31.45
CA ASP A 121 14.49 -25.43 -30.39
C ASP A 121 13.85 -26.49 -29.48
N ASP A 122 12.53 -26.42 -29.26
CA ASP A 122 11.76 -27.38 -28.44
C ASP A 122 10.90 -28.35 -29.28
N ALA A 123 11.03 -28.33 -30.62
CA ALA A 123 10.17 -29.10 -31.51
C ALA A 123 10.49 -30.61 -31.57
N ASP A 124 11.64 -31.05 -31.04
CA ASP A 124 12.14 -32.42 -31.20
C ASP A 124 11.32 -33.43 -30.37
N VAL A 125 10.89 -33.02 -29.16
CA VAL A 125 10.11 -33.86 -28.25
C VAL A 125 8.94 -33.07 -27.69
N VAL A 126 7.75 -33.32 -28.22
CA VAL A 126 6.50 -32.74 -27.69
C VAL A 126 5.74 -33.84 -26.96
N GLY A 127 5.88 -33.88 -25.63
CA GLY A 127 5.39 -34.98 -24.80
C GLY A 127 6.25 -36.24 -24.94
N ASP A 128 5.63 -37.39 -25.20
CA ASP A 128 6.32 -38.69 -25.39
C ASP A 128 6.53 -39.06 -26.88
N ARG A 129 6.28 -38.12 -27.80
CA ARG A 129 6.38 -38.35 -29.25
C ARG A 129 7.61 -37.65 -29.83
N ASP A 130 8.51 -38.43 -30.40
CA ASP A 130 9.65 -37.95 -31.19
C ASP A 130 9.18 -37.38 -32.54
N ARG A 131 9.49 -36.10 -32.79
CA ARG A 131 9.17 -35.38 -34.02
C ARG A 131 10.43 -34.94 -34.77
N SER A 132 11.62 -35.45 -34.43
CA SER A 132 12.88 -35.11 -35.10
C SER A 132 12.80 -35.32 -36.62
N LYS A 133 12.18 -36.42 -37.06
CA LYS A 133 11.96 -36.69 -38.49
C LYS A 133 11.03 -35.68 -39.17
N PHE A 134 10.07 -35.13 -38.43
CA PHE A 134 9.14 -34.13 -38.95
C PHE A 134 9.86 -32.77 -39.11
N LYS A 135 10.71 -32.39 -38.15
CA LYS A 135 11.60 -31.24 -38.28
C LYS A 135 12.54 -31.37 -39.48
N ASP A 136 13.12 -32.55 -39.70
CA ASP A 136 13.95 -32.82 -40.89
C ASP A 136 13.18 -32.64 -42.19
N ILE A 137 11.91 -33.05 -42.23
CA ILE A 137 11.03 -32.85 -43.40
C ILE A 137 10.75 -31.37 -43.61
N LEU A 138 10.44 -30.61 -42.55
CA LEU A 138 10.20 -29.17 -42.64
C LEU A 138 11.42 -28.39 -43.13
N LEU A 139 12.62 -28.73 -42.64
CA LEU A 139 13.88 -28.14 -43.09
C LEU A 139 14.17 -28.40 -44.58
N ARG A 140 13.73 -29.55 -45.12
CA ARG A 140 13.86 -29.87 -46.55
C ARG A 140 12.84 -29.16 -47.43
N LEU A 141 11.67 -28.82 -46.87
CA LEU A 141 10.61 -28.08 -47.56
C LEU A 141 10.86 -26.57 -47.55
N GLN A 142 11.64 -26.08 -46.57
CA GLN A 142 12.10 -24.71 -46.47
C GLN A 142 12.87 -24.30 -47.74
N GLY A 143 12.50 -23.16 -48.35
CA GLY A 143 13.13 -22.63 -49.56
C GLY A 143 12.91 -23.43 -50.86
N ASN A 144 12.16 -24.52 -50.85
CA ASN A 144 11.90 -25.32 -52.05
C ASN A 144 10.69 -24.75 -52.84
N GLN A 145 10.91 -24.34 -54.08
CA GLN A 145 9.87 -23.76 -54.95
C GLN A 145 8.88 -24.78 -55.51
N ASP A 146 9.25 -26.06 -55.55
CA ASP A 146 8.36 -27.18 -55.98
C ASP A 146 7.57 -27.77 -54.81
N ALA A 147 7.68 -27.17 -53.62
CA ALA A 147 7.00 -27.66 -52.44
C ALA A 147 5.47 -27.49 -52.57
N PRO A 148 4.69 -28.44 -52.05
CA PRO A 148 3.23 -28.37 -52.12
C PRO A 148 2.72 -27.11 -51.41
N GLY A 149 1.81 -26.38 -52.06
CA GLY A 149 1.25 -25.13 -51.55
C GLY A 149 1.98 -23.86 -51.96
N VAL A 150 3.11 -23.97 -52.68
CA VAL A 150 3.64 -22.83 -53.45
C VAL A 150 2.69 -22.57 -54.61
N ILE A 151 2.08 -21.38 -54.64
CA ILE A 151 1.32 -20.93 -55.81
C ILE A 151 2.38 -20.65 -56.89
N SER A 152 2.59 -21.61 -57.78
CA SER A 152 3.45 -21.42 -58.95
C SER A 152 2.92 -20.20 -59.71
N LYS A 153 3.74 -19.13 -59.77
CA LYS A 153 3.47 -17.97 -60.62
C LYS A 153 3.70 -18.39 -62.08
N GLU A 154 2.85 -19.25 -62.62
CA GLU A 154 2.81 -19.53 -64.05
C GLU A 154 1.37 -19.56 -64.57
N ALA A 155 1.14 -18.67 -65.55
CA ALA A 155 -0.05 -18.37 -66.35
C ALA A 155 -1.03 -17.32 -65.82
#